data_AF-A0AAV5IS78-F1
#
_entry.id   AF-A0AAV5IS78-F1
#
_cell.length_a   1.000
_cell.length_b   1.000
_cell.length_c   1.000
_cell.angle_alpha   90.00
_cell.angle_beta   90.00
_cell.angle_gamma   90.00
#
_symmetry.space_group_name_H-M   'P 1'
#
loop_
_entity.id
_entity.type
_entity.pdbx_description
1 polymer ?
#
loop_
_entity_poly.entity_id
_entity_poly.type
_entity_poly.pdbx_seq_one_letter_code
_entity_poly.pdbx_strand_id
1 'polypeptide(L)'
;MSQYEVDIQDVKVKVCAADQAVLIDTEVSELKSAITHKQWRLVALDLKFDRSEAALLIVYVGSQCLTIQLGYLDSLPESLERFKFNMQELYKRYLKCKSRVEIGYLAARVLTNPDLVQGHGFENLANIVGMKIQQSTIDCTKTPSWKARVFSVKQVNFAVLDAYNAYHLGNKFLDMV
;
A
#
# COMPACT_ATOMS: atom_id res chain seq x y z
N MET A 1 2.55 5.14 -18.23
CA MET A 1 3.28 4.55 -17.09
C MET A 1 4.51 5.37 -16.78
N SER A 2 4.68 5.76 -15.52
CA SER A 2 5.85 6.48 -15.01
C SER A 2 6.57 5.61 -14.00
N GLN A 3 7.90 5.58 -14.08
CA GLN A 3 8.75 4.78 -13.21
C GLN A 3 9.51 5.71 -12.27
N TYR A 4 9.58 5.34 -11.00
CA TYR A 4 10.28 6.08 -9.96
C TYR A 4 11.15 5.13 -9.15
N GLU A 5 12.28 5.64 -8.68
CA GLU A 5 13.08 5.03 -7.63
C GLU A 5 13.05 5.97 -6.42
N VAL A 6 12.65 5.46 -5.27
CA VAL A 6 12.60 6.22 -4.01
C VAL A 6 13.39 5.50 -2.93
N ASP A 7 14.15 6.25 -2.15
CA ASP A 7 14.88 5.71 -1.01
C ASP A 7 14.04 5.85 0.26
N ILE A 8 13.80 4.73 0.96
CA ILE A 8 13.06 4.67 2.22
C ILE A 8 13.88 3.81 3.19
N GLN A 9 14.43 4.42 4.24
CA GLN A 9 15.35 3.76 5.20
C GLN A 9 16.47 2.97 4.49
N ASP A 10 17.17 3.61 3.56
CA ASP A 10 18.25 3.00 2.74
C ASP A 10 17.80 1.84 1.83
N VAL A 11 16.49 1.59 1.72
CA VAL A 11 15.91 0.64 0.76
C VAL A 11 15.48 1.39 -0.49
N LYS A 12 16.04 0.98 -1.64
CA LYS A 12 15.58 1.42 -2.96
C LYS A 12 14.28 0.73 -3.33
N VAL A 13 13.20 1.49 -3.33
CA VAL A 13 11.87 1.05 -3.74
C VAL A 13 11.62 1.46 -5.19
N LYS A 14 11.30 0.49 -6.04
CA LYS A 14 10.86 0.72 -7.43
C LYS A 14 9.36 0.93 -7.44
N VAL A 15 8.92 2.10 -7.90
CA VAL A 15 7.51 2.46 -7.96
C VAL A 15 7.08 2.65 -9.40
N CYS A 16 6.11 1.84 -9.82
CA CYS A 16 5.41 1.98 -11.09
C CYS A 16 4.11 2.76 -10.87
N ALA A 17 3.90 3.85 -11.61
CA ALA A 17 2.65 4.59 -11.65
C ALA A 17 1.93 4.36 -12.97
N ALA A 18 0.69 3.86 -12.91
CA ALA A 18 -0.08 3.47 -14.07
C ALA A 18 -1.54 3.92 -13.99
N ASP A 19 -2.08 4.29 -15.15
CA ASP A 19 -3.46 4.75 -15.36
C ASP A 19 -4.14 4.03 -16.54
N GLN A 20 -3.43 3.18 -17.28
CA GLN A 20 -3.99 2.39 -18.38
C GLN A 20 -4.23 0.94 -17.95
N ALA A 21 -5.42 0.42 -18.25
CA ALA A 21 -5.86 -0.90 -17.79
C ALA A 21 -4.89 -2.03 -18.19
N VAL A 22 -4.47 -2.06 -19.46
CA VAL A 22 -3.55 -3.09 -19.97
C VAL A 22 -2.20 -3.09 -19.24
N LEU A 23 -1.68 -1.92 -18.91
CA LEU A 23 -0.41 -1.79 -18.19
C LEU A 23 -0.58 -2.23 -16.73
N ILE A 24 -1.69 -1.87 -16.10
CA ILE A 24 -2.01 -2.31 -14.74
C ILE A 24 -2.14 -3.84 -14.67
N ASP A 25 -2.86 -4.45 -15.62
CA ASP A 25 -3.01 -5.91 -15.69
C ASP A 25 -1.67 -6.62 -15.86
N THR A 26 -0.79 -6.07 -16.68
CA THR A 26 0.58 -6.56 -16.88
C THR A 26 1.37 -6.52 -15.57
N GLU A 27 1.42 -5.36 -14.91
CA GLU A 27 2.15 -5.17 -13.65
C GLU A 27 1.60 -6.06 -12.52
N VAL A 28 0.27 -6.20 -12.41
CA VAL A 28 -0.33 -7.11 -11.43
C VAL A 28 0.03 -8.57 -11.71
N SER A 29 0.11 -8.98 -12.97
CA SER A 29 0.55 -10.32 -13.36
C SER A 29 2.02 -10.56 -12.98
N GLU A 30 2.89 -9.59 -13.25
CA GLU A 30 4.31 -9.64 -12.87
C GLU A 30 4.50 -9.71 -11.35
N LEU A 31 3.78 -8.89 -10.59
CA LEU A 31 3.80 -8.93 -9.12
C LEU A 31 3.33 -10.29 -8.59
N LYS A 32 2.26 -10.88 -9.14
CA LYS A 32 1.79 -12.23 -8.74
C LYS A 32 2.84 -13.30 -9.00
N SER A 33 3.50 -13.24 -10.16
CA SER A 33 4.60 -14.15 -10.51
C SER A 33 5.76 -14.00 -9.51
N ALA A 34 6.15 -12.76 -9.21
CA ALA A 34 7.21 -12.45 -8.26
C ALA A 34 6.88 -12.91 -6.83
N ILE A 35 5.66 -12.68 -6.35
CA ILE A 35 5.17 -13.16 -5.05
C ILE A 35 5.32 -14.67 -4.94
N THR A 36 4.90 -15.39 -5.97
CA THR A 36 4.95 -16.86 -6.00
C THR A 36 6.39 -17.36 -6.01
N HIS A 37 7.24 -16.80 -6.89
CA HIS A 37 8.63 -17.22 -7.03
C HIS A 37 9.49 -16.86 -5.80
N LYS A 38 9.31 -15.68 -5.23
CA LYS A 38 10.08 -15.18 -4.07
C LYS A 38 9.47 -15.60 -2.74
N GLN A 39 8.34 -16.31 -2.75
CA GLN A 39 7.61 -16.77 -1.57
C GLN A 39 7.27 -15.63 -0.60
N TRP A 40 6.89 -14.47 -1.14
CA TRP A 40 6.47 -13.35 -0.30
C TRP A 40 5.15 -13.69 0.40
N ARG A 41 5.15 -13.56 1.74
CA ARG A 41 4.02 -13.98 2.59
C ARG A 41 2.86 -12.97 2.59
N LEU A 42 3.13 -11.71 2.26
CA LEU A 42 2.15 -10.64 2.36
C LEU A 42 2.34 -9.59 1.26
N VAL A 43 1.27 -8.85 1.00
CA VAL A 43 1.23 -7.66 0.14
C VAL A 43 0.55 -6.56 0.95
N ALA A 44 1.17 -5.40 1.03
CA ALA A 44 0.57 -4.24 1.70
C ALA A 44 -0.26 -3.44 0.70
N LEU A 45 -1.39 -2.93 1.17
CA LEU A 45 -2.31 -2.12 0.38
C LEU A 45 -2.56 -0.80 1.11
N ASP A 46 -2.54 0.30 0.36
CA ASP A 46 -2.92 1.62 0.87
C ASP A 46 -3.76 2.37 -0.17
N LEU A 47 -4.60 3.30 0.30
CA LEU A 47 -5.44 4.15 -0.52
C LEU A 47 -5.17 5.62 -0.18
N LYS A 48 -4.84 6.42 -1.20
CA LYS A 48 -4.78 7.88 -1.05
C LYS A 48 -6.05 8.52 -1.57
N PHE A 49 -6.55 9.48 -0.80
CA PHE A 49 -7.80 10.18 -1.07
C PHE A 49 -7.53 11.64 -1.40
N ASP A 50 -8.10 12.12 -2.51
CA ASP A 50 -8.22 13.54 -2.77
C ASP A 50 -9.62 13.98 -2.33
N ARG A 51 -9.68 14.77 -1.24
CA ARG A 51 -10.92 15.04 -0.50
C ARG A 51 -11.58 13.73 -0.05
N SER A 52 -12.78 13.43 -0.55
CA SER A 52 -13.53 12.21 -0.22
C SER A 52 -13.42 11.13 -1.28
N GLU A 53 -12.60 11.31 -2.33
CA GLU A 53 -12.48 10.39 -3.47
C GLU A 53 -11.16 9.64 -3.45
N ALA A 54 -11.20 8.31 -3.61
CA ALA A 54 -10.02 7.48 -3.73
C ALA A 54 -9.34 7.82 -5.06
N ALA A 55 -8.13 8.36 -4.99
CA ALA A 55 -7.37 8.84 -6.12
C ALA A 55 -6.24 7.87 -6.50
N LEU A 56 -5.61 7.25 -5.49
CA LEU A 56 -4.56 6.26 -5.70
C LEU A 56 -4.86 4.98 -4.94
N LEU A 57 -4.63 3.86 -5.60
CA LEU A 57 -4.42 2.57 -4.97
C LEU A 57 -2.94 2.21 -5.03
N ILE A 58 -2.38 1.86 -3.88
CA ILE A 58 -1.00 1.47 -3.70
C ILE A 58 -0.94 -0.02 -3.36
N VAL A 59 -0.14 -0.77 -4.11
CA VAL A 59 0.14 -2.19 -3.90
C VAL A 59 1.64 -2.36 -3.69
N TYR A 60 2.05 -2.69 -2.48
CA TYR A 60 3.46 -2.77 -2.08
C TYR A 60 3.86 -4.19 -1.71
N VAL A 61 4.96 -4.69 -2.28
CA VAL A 61 5.52 -5.99 -1.93
C VAL A 61 7.03 -6.06 -2.18
N GLY A 62 7.78 -6.59 -1.23
CA GLY A 62 9.24 -6.66 -1.29
C GLY A 62 9.85 -5.26 -1.34
N SER A 63 10.39 -4.88 -2.50
CA SER A 63 10.87 -3.53 -2.81
C SER A 63 10.21 -2.94 -4.07
N GLN A 64 9.07 -3.51 -4.47
CA GLN A 64 8.28 -3.11 -5.62
C GLN A 64 6.96 -2.50 -5.15
N CYS A 65 6.52 -1.48 -5.85
CA CYS A 65 5.27 -0.81 -5.58
C CYS A 65 4.55 -0.46 -6.88
N LEU A 66 3.28 -0.83 -6.98
CA LEU A 66 2.39 -0.39 -8.06
C LEU A 66 1.42 0.66 -7.49
N THR A 67 1.40 1.83 -8.11
CA THR A 67 0.49 2.93 -7.82
C THR A 67 -0.47 3.10 -8.99
N ILE A 68 -1.77 3.01 -8.70
CA ILE A 68 -2.84 2.99 -9.70
C ILE A 68 -3.63 4.27 -9.56
N GLN A 69 -3.61 5.11 -10.60
CA GLN A 69 -4.30 6.40 -10.63
C GLN A 69 -5.77 6.22 -11.02
N LEU A 70 -6.61 5.96 -10.00
CA LEU A 70 -8.01 5.55 -10.16
C LEU A 70 -8.85 6.56 -10.96
N GLY A 71 -8.60 7.86 -10.80
CA GLY A 71 -9.32 8.93 -11.50
C GLY A 71 -8.97 9.06 -13.00
N TYR A 72 -7.97 8.32 -13.48
CA TYR A 72 -7.47 8.40 -14.85
C TYR A 72 -7.54 7.07 -15.61
N LEU A 73 -8.20 6.07 -15.03
CA LEU A 73 -8.41 4.78 -15.68
C LEU A 73 -9.15 4.96 -17.02
N ASP A 74 -8.54 4.48 -18.10
CA ASP A 74 -9.16 4.40 -19.42
C ASP A 74 -10.30 3.36 -19.46
N SER A 75 -10.14 2.30 -18.67
CA SER A 75 -11.11 1.24 -18.44
C SER A 75 -10.80 0.53 -17.12
N LEU A 76 -11.71 -0.34 -16.67
CA LEU A 76 -11.50 -1.17 -15.49
C LEU A 76 -10.50 -2.30 -15.82
N PRO A 77 -9.32 -2.38 -15.17
CA PRO A 77 -8.37 -3.47 -15.41
C PRO A 77 -8.99 -4.81 -15.00
N GLU A 78 -8.79 -5.87 -15.80
CA GLU A 78 -9.37 -7.20 -15.55
C GLU A 78 -8.83 -7.78 -14.24
N SER A 79 -7.54 -7.56 -13.97
CA SER A 79 -6.88 -7.93 -12.73
C SER A 79 -7.50 -7.27 -11.50
N LEU A 80 -8.20 -6.13 -11.70
CA LEU A 80 -8.94 -5.41 -10.69
C LEU A 80 -10.47 -5.62 -10.78
N GLU A 81 -10.98 -6.43 -11.71
CA GLU A 81 -12.43 -6.59 -11.94
C GLU A 81 -13.15 -7.15 -10.71
N ARG A 82 -12.47 -8.02 -9.95
CA ARG A 82 -12.96 -8.53 -8.65
C ARG A 82 -13.22 -7.43 -7.63
N PHE A 83 -12.68 -6.23 -7.83
CA PHE A 83 -12.75 -5.11 -6.92
C PHE A 83 -13.85 -4.10 -7.26
N LYS A 84 -14.73 -4.33 -8.27
CA LYS A 84 -15.56 -3.30 -8.95
C LYS A 84 -15.76 -2.03 -8.11
N PHE A 85 -15.17 -0.94 -8.61
CA PHE A 85 -14.95 0.31 -7.89
C PHE A 85 -16.25 1.10 -7.72
N ASN A 86 -16.84 1.05 -6.53
CA ASN A 86 -17.74 2.08 -6.02
C ASN A 86 -17.12 2.56 -4.70
N MET A 87 -16.99 3.86 -4.46
CA MET A 87 -16.28 4.46 -3.32
C MET A 87 -16.60 3.89 -1.92
N GLN A 88 -17.89 3.79 -1.56
CA GLN A 88 -18.30 3.13 -0.30
C GLN A 88 -18.03 1.62 -0.33
N GLU A 89 -18.02 1.09 -1.53
CA GLU A 89 -17.87 -0.32 -1.81
C GLU A 89 -16.42 -0.72 -2.04
N LEU A 90 -15.47 0.20 -2.25
CA LEU A 90 -14.05 -0.06 -2.29
C LEU A 90 -13.59 -0.28 -0.87
N TYR A 91 -13.97 0.61 0.04
CA TYR A 91 -13.76 0.40 1.47
C TYR A 91 -14.46 -0.88 1.97
N LYS A 92 -15.65 -1.23 1.44
CA LYS A 92 -16.38 -2.47 1.81
C LYS A 92 -15.96 -3.75 1.06
N ARG A 93 -15.48 -3.69 -0.19
CA ARG A 93 -15.06 -4.84 -1.04
C ARG A 93 -13.55 -5.08 -0.97
N TYR A 94 -12.75 -4.10 -0.60
CA TYR A 94 -11.45 -4.38 0.03
C TYR A 94 -11.65 -5.32 1.21
N LEU A 95 -12.81 -5.29 1.91
CA LEU A 95 -13.16 -6.25 2.97
C LEU A 95 -13.53 -7.66 2.47
N LYS A 96 -13.68 -7.91 1.16
CA LYS A 96 -14.00 -9.24 0.62
C LYS A 96 -12.78 -10.03 0.14
N CYS A 97 -11.56 -9.58 0.44
CA CYS A 97 -10.37 -10.42 0.28
C CYS A 97 -10.31 -11.41 1.46
N LYS A 98 -10.48 -12.71 1.20
CA LYS A 98 -10.56 -13.75 2.24
C LYS A 98 -9.36 -13.79 3.19
N SER A 99 -8.19 -13.35 2.72
CA SER A 99 -6.91 -13.39 3.43
C SER A 99 -6.43 -12.02 3.90
N ARG A 100 -7.27 -10.97 3.86
CA ARG A 100 -6.85 -9.64 4.31
C ARG A 100 -6.91 -9.54 5.83
N VAL A 101 -5.85 -8.96 6.40
CA VAL A 101 -5.73 -8.65 7.80
C VAL A 101 -5.38 -7.18 7.96
N GLU A 102 -6.06 -6.48 8.87
CA GLU A 102 -5.66 -5.13 9.30
C GLU A 102 -4.43 -5.27 10.23
N ILE A 103 -3.48 -4.33 10.18
CA ILE A 103 -2.17 -4.49 10.82
C ILE A 103 -2.27 -4.52 12.36
N GLY A 104 -3.13 -3.69 12.95
CA GLY A 104 -3.42 -3.71 14.39
C GLY A 104 -4.08 -5.02 14.83
N TYR A 105 -4.99 -5.56 14.02
CA TYR A 105 -5.56 -6.88 14.26
C TYR A 105 -4.53 -8.01 14.16
N LEU A 106 -3.62 -7.94 13.17
CA LEU A 106 -2.50 -8.88 13.07
C LEU A 106 -1.62 -8.81 14.32
N ALA A 107 -1.25 -7.60 14.74
CA ALA A 107 -0.48 -7.35 15.95
C ALA A 107 -1.17 -7.93 17.19
N ALA A 108 -2.46 -7.66 17.36
CA ALA A 108 -3.26 -8.16 18.47
C ALA A 108 -3.25 -9.68 18.56
N ARG A 109 -3.34 -10.36 17.41
CA ARG A 109 -3.28 -11.82 17.33
C ARG A 109 -1.92 -12.39 17.64
N VAL A 110 -0.87 -11.82 17.08
CA VAL A 110 0.52 -12.29 17.25
C VAL A 110 0.99 -12.08 18.68
N LEU A 111 0.69 -10.91 19.25
CA LEU A 111 1.11 -10.53 20.60
C LEU A 111 0.14 -10.99 21.70
N THR A 112 -0.97 -11.63 21.33
CA THR A 112 -2.03 -12.04 22.26
C THR A 112 -2.52 -10.86 23.13
N ASN A 113 -2.69 -9.69 22.50
CA ASN A 113 -3.09 -8.46 23.18
C ASN A 113 -4.31 -7.82 22.48
N PRO A 114 -5.53 -7.98 23.03
CA PRO A 114 -6.75 -7.47 22.40
C PRO A 114 -6.83 -5.94 22.36
N ASP A 115 -6.10 -5.24 23.21
CA ASP A 115 -6.12 -3.76 23.23
C ASP A 115 -5.50 -3.17 21.95
N LEU A 116 -4.75 -3.98 21.20
CA LEU A 116 -4.12 -3.58 19.94
C LEU A 116 -5.09 -3.54 18.74
N VAL A 117 -6.31 -4.09 18.88
CA VAL A 117 -7.32 -4.09 17.81
C VAL A 117 -7.82 -2.66 17.50
N GLN A 118 -7.77 -1.74 18.47
CA GLN A 118 -8.32 -0.38 18.32
C GLN A 118 -7.32 0.63 17.76
N GLY A 119 -6.81 0.38 16.55
CA GLY A 119 -6.20 1.42 15.72
C GLY A 119 -5.00 2.11 16.36
N HIS A 120 -4.02 1.33 16.84
CA HIS A 120 -2.72 1.88 17.20
C HIS A 120 -2.01 2.30 15.92
N GLY A 121 -1.60 3.58 15.86
CA GLY A 121 -0.81 4.07 14.73
C GLY A 121 0.48 3.28 14.55
N PHE A 122 1.08 3.35 13.36
CA PHE A 122 2.31 2.60 13.03
C PHE A 122 3.41 2.79 14.08
N GLU A 123 3.53 3.99 14.66
CA GLU A 123 4.54 4.30 15.68
C GLU A 123 4.41 3.42 16.92
N ASN A 124 3.20 3.32 17.48
CA ASN A 124 2.94 2.52 18.67
C ASN A 124 3.22 1.03 18.40
N LEU A 125 2.71 0.51 17.26
CA LEU A 125 2.92 -0.88 16.89
C LEU A 125 4.40 -1.19 16.67
N ALA A 126 5.14 -0.29 16.03
CA ALA A 126 6.55 -0.47 15.77
C ALA A 126 7.40 -0.39 17.04
N ASN A 127 7.05 0.50 17.97
CA ASN A 127 7.70 0.59 19.28
C ASN A 127 7.59 -0.73 20.06
N ILE A 128 6.43 -1.39 20.02
CA ILE A 128 6.21 -2.68 20.69
C ILE A 128 7.19 -3.76 20.17
N VAL A 129 7.50 -3.74 18.87
CA VAL A 129 8.38 -4.74 18.23
C VAL A 129 9.82 -4.25 18.03
N GLY A 130 10.19 -3.11 18.65
CA GLY A 130 11.53 -2.53 18.55
C GLY A 130 11.93 -2.12 17.13
N MET A 131 10.97 -1.76 16.29
CA MET A 131 11.18 -1.31 14.91
C MET A 131 11.04 0.20 14.82
N LYS A 132 11.87 0.84 13.99
CA LYS A 132 11.68 2.26 13.63
C LYS A 132 10.78 2.37 12.41
N ILE A 133 9.71 3.15 12.50
CA ILE A 133 8.91 3.51 11.32
C ILE A 133 9.54 4.70 10.60
N GLN A 134 9.34 4.74 9.29
CA GLN A 134 9.70 5.92 8.54
C GLN A 134 8.58 6.96 8.62
N GLN A 135 8.96 8.19 8.96
CA GLN A 135 8.05 9.34 8.97
C GLN A 135 8.20 10.15 7.68
N SER A 136 7.10 10.77 7.26
CA SER A 136 7.10 11.68 6.13
C SER A 136 7.87 12.96 6.46
N THR A 137 8.65 13.44 5.49
CA THR A 137 9.25 14.79 5.54
C THR A 137 8.35 15.85 4.90
N ILE A 138 7.24 15.43 4.27
CA ILE A 138 6.23 16.33 3.72
C ILE A 138 5.33 16.84 4.84
N ASP A 139 5.23 18.16 4.92
CA ASP A 139 4.25 18.86 5.75
C ASP A 139 2.82 18.45 5.37
N CYS A 140 2.12 17.81 6.31
CA CYS A 140 0.76 17.29 6.12
C CYS A 140 -0.26 18.41 5.84
N THR A 141 0.04 19.66 6.16
CA THR A 141 -0.80 20.83 5.80
C THR A 141 -0.79 21.13 4.30
N LYS A 142 0.16 20.54 3.56
CA LYS A 142 0.29 20.64 2.09
C LYS A 142 0.16 19.27 1.45
N THR A 143 -0.88 18.52 1.82
CA THR A 143 -1.17 17.23 1.19
C THR A 143 -1.22 17.40 -0.33
N PRO A 144 -0.42 16.63 -1.10
CA PRO A 144 -0.43 16.71 -2.56
C PRO A 144 -1.84 16.46 -3.10
N SER A 145 -2.17 17.09 -4.23
CA SER A 145 -3.33 16.61 -5.00
C SER A 145 -2.99 15.23 -5.56
N TRP A 146 -3.65 14.20 -5.04
CA TRP A 146 -3.50 12.82 -5.51
C TRP A 146 -4.15 12.59 -6.87
N LYS A 147 -4.89 13.58 -7.38
CA LYS A 147 -5.35 13.65 -8.76
C LYS A 147 -4.31 14.26 -9.71
N ALA A 148 -3.07 14.51 -9.31
CA ALA A 148 -2.05 14.89 -10.29
C ALA A 148 -1.78 13.72 -11.27
N ARG A 149 -1.61 14.01 -12.56
CA ARG A 149 -1.20 13.00 -13.56
C ARG A 149 0.27 12.61 -13.41
N VAL A 150 1.11 13.56 -13.01
CA VAL A 150 2.55 13.37 -12.84
C VAL A 150 2.91 13.75 -11.42
N PHE A 151 3.56 12.84 -10.71
CA PHE A 151 4.07 13.07 -9.36
C PHE A 151 5.57 13.35 -9.40
N SER A 152 6.04 14.17 -8.47
CA SER A 152 7.47 14.28 -8.15
C SER A 152 7.94 13.08 -7.29
N VAL A 153 9.24 12.80 -7.30
CA VAL A 153 9.86 11.76 -6.45
C VAL A 153 9.47 11.91 -4.98
N LYS A 154 9.41 13.14 -4.46
CA LYS A 154 8.99 13.41 -3.08
C LYS A 154 7.53 13.02 -2.83
N GLN A 155 6.63 13.34 -3.75
CA GLN A 155 5.22 12.96 -3.65
C GLN A 155 5.03 11.45 -3.74
N VAL A 156 5.79 10.78 -4.60
CA VAL A 156 5.77 9.31 -4.71
C VAL A 156 6.29 8.67 -3.42
N ASN A 157 7.42 9.14 -2.88
CA ASN A 157 7.96 8.68 -1.61
C ASN A 157 6.92 8.81 -0.49
N PHE A 158 6.27 9.97 -0.39
CA PHE A 158 5.21 10.20 0.59
C PHE A 158 3.97 9.32 0.36
N ALA A 159 3.57 9.10 -0.89
CA ALA A 159 2.42 8.25 -1.21
C ALA A 159 2.64 6.82 -0.72
N VAL A 160 3.81 6.22 -1.02
CA VAL A 160 4.05 4.80 -0.77
C VAL A 160 4.44 4.48 0.68
N LEU A 161 4.66 5.50 1.51
CA LEU A 161 5.24 5.38 2.84
C LEU A 161 4.41 4.51 3.80
N ASP A 162 3.09 4.66 3.80
CA ASP A 162 2.22 3.89 4.70
C ASP A 162 2.18 2.41 4.29
N ALA A 163 2.14 2.13 2.98
CA ALA A 163 2.22 0.76 2.47
C ALA A 163 3.58 0.11 2.78
N TYR A 164 4.67 0.88 2.68
CA TYR A 164 6.01 0.45 3.10
C TYR A 164 6.02 0.07 4.59
N ASN A 165 5.59 0.99 5.47
CA ASN A 165 5.59 0.76 6.91
C ASN A 165 4.71 -0.46 7.27
N ALA A 166 3.53 -0.58 6.67
CA ALA A 166 2.64 -1.73 6.87
C ALA A 166 3.27 -3.05 6.40
N TYR A 167 3.97 -3.07 5.26
CA TYR A 167 4.62 -4.27 4.73
C TYR A 167 5.72 -4.77 5.66
N HIS A 168 6.59 -3.88 6.12
CA HIS A 168 7.71 -4.23 6.98
C HIS A 168 7.26 -4.61 8.39
N LEU A 169 6.31 -3.86 8.96
CA LEU A 169 5.72 -4.17 10.26
C LEU A 169 4.95 -5.51 10.22
N GLY A 170 4.20 -5.76 9.14
CA GLY A 170 3.50 -7.03 8.94
C GLY A 170 4.46 -8.21 8.90
N ASN A 171 5.58 -8.09 8.18
CA ASN A 171 6.61 -9.14 8.15
C ASN A 171 7.23 -9.33 9.53
N LYS A 172 7.51 -8.24 10.26
CA LYS A 172 8.05 -8.31 11.61
C LYS A 172 7.13 -9.11 12.55
N PHE A 173 5.82 -8.89 12.49
CA PHE A 173 4.85 -9.69 13.24
C PHE A 173 4.81 -11.15 12.79
N LEU A 174 4.88 -11.42 11.49
CA LEU A 174 4.89 -12.79 10.97
C LEU A 174 6.19 -13.55 11.25
N ASP A 175 7.28 -12.87 11.60
CA ASP A 175 8.54 -13.49 12.05
C ASP A 175 8.51 -13.88 13.53
N MET A 176 7.45 -13.49 14.25
CA MET A 176 7.24 -13.81 15.67
C MET A 176 6.32 -15.02 15.88
N VAL A 177 5.80 -15.62 14.81
CA VAL A 177 4.90 -16.79 14.84
C VAL A 177 5.54 -18.05 14.30
#